data_AF-A0A7W6A3X4-F1
#
_entry.id   AF-A0A7W6A3X4-F1
#
_cell.length_a   1.000
_cell.length_b   1.000
_cell.length_c   1.000
_cell.angle_alpha   90.00
_cell.angle_beta   90.00
_cell.angle_gamma   90.00
#
_symmetry.space_group_name_H-M   'P 1'
#
loop_
_entity.id
_entity.type
_entity.pdbx_description
1 polymer ?
#
loop_
_entity_poly.entity_id
_entity_poly.type
_entity_poly.pdbx_seq_one_letter_code
_entity_poly.pdbx_strand_id
1 'polypeptide(L)' 'MRRVPGFYELLEARADPNHPNHAQVREWLDDYDPDLIDELPIKYALGRLASRRNAAKARINKGA' A
#
# COMPACT_ATOMS: atom_id res chain seq x y z
N MET A 1 8.98 -2.05 16.44
CA MET A 1 8.83 -1.56 15.06
C MET A 1 9.20 -0.08 15.06
N ARG A 2 10.37 0.30 14.50
CA ARG A 2 10.80 1.71 14.44
C ARG A 2 9.95 2.40 13.36
N ARG A 3 9.07 3.32 13.75
CA ARG A 3 8.27 4.13 12.82
C ARG A 3 9.22 5.00 11.99
N VAL A 4 8.92 5.22 10.71
CA VAL A 4 9.65 6.17 9.85
C VAL A 4 9.19 7.58 10.25
N PRO A 5 10.03 8.40 10.92
CA PRO A 5 9.57 9.65 11.53
C PRO A 5 8.97 10.62 10.51
N GLY A 6 9.66 10.82 9.39
CA GLY A 6 9.24 11.79 8.36
C GLY A 6 7.91 11.44 7.67
N PHE A 7 7.48 10.18 7.66
CA PHE A 7 6.18 9.82 7.08
C PHE A 7 5.01 10.30 7.97
N TYR A 8 5.11 10.09 9.28
CA TYR A 8 4.03 10.49 10.20
C TYR A 8 4.00 12.00 10.42
N GLU A 9 5.15 12.67 10.46
CA GLU A 9 5.23 14.14 10.48
C GLU A 9 4.59 14.76 9.24
N LEU A 10 4.80 14.13 8.08
CA LEU A 10 4.14 14.52 6.84
C LEU A 10 2.61 14.34 6.92
N LEU A 11 2.13 13.22 7.47
CA LEU A 11 0.69 12.99 7.62
C LEU A 11 0.05 13.99 8.60
N GLU A 12 0.75 14.34 9.68
CA GLU A 12 0.32 15.35 10.65
C GLU A 12 0.22 16.73 9.99
N ALA A 13 1.26 17.15 9.27
CA ALA A 13 1.27 18.41 8.52
C ALA A 13 0.21 18.47 7.42
N ARG A 14 -0.10 17.34 6.76
CA ARG A 14 -1.20 17.25 5.78
C ARG A 14 -2.56 17.43 6.45
N ALA A 15 -2.78 16.84 7.62
CA ALA A 15 -4.08 16.80 8.29
C ALA A 15 -4.47 18.12 8.96
N ASP A 16 -3.50 18.95 9.37
CA ASP A 16 -3.75 20.25 10.02
C ASP A 16 -3.52 21.42 9.05
N PRO A 17 -4.58 22.14 8.62
CA PRO A 17 -4.46 23.32 7.77
C PRO A 17 -3.65 24.47 8.37
N ASN A 18 -3.50 24.52 9.70
CA ASN A 18 -2.72 25.56 10.39
C ASN A 18 -1.26 25.15 10.60
N HIS A 19 -0.87 23.94 10.21
CA HIS A 19 0.50 23.48 10.35
C HIS A 19 1.43 24.33 9.48
N PRO A 20 2.61 24.78 9.97
CA PRO A 20 3.52 25.65 9.21
C PRO A 20 3.94 25.06 7.87
N ASN A 21 3.98 23.72 7.78
CA ASN A 21 4.36 22.99 6.57
C ASN A 21 3.16 22.51 5.73
N HIS A 22 1.91 22.87 6.07
CA HIS A 22 0.71 22.35 5.39
C HIS A 22 0.73 22.62 3.87
N ALA A 23 1.06 23.85 3.46
CA ALA A 23 1.08 24.23 2.05
C ALA A 23 2.13 23.43 1.25
N GLN A 24 3.35 23.32 1.77
CA GLN A 24 4.43 22.56 1.15
C GLN A 24 4.10 21.07 1.05
N VAL A 25 3.56 20.49 2.12
CA VAL A 25 3.19 19.08 2.15
C VAL A 25 2.05 18.78 1.18
N ARG A 26 1.05 19.67 1.09
CA ARG A 26 -0.05 19.54 0.14
C ARG A 26 0.42 19.60 -1.31
N GLU A 27 1.36 20.49 -1.62
CA GLU A 27 1.99 20.55 -2.94
C GLU A 27 2.79 19.28 -3.26
N TRP A 28 3.55 18.76 -2.29
CA TRP A 28 4.36 17.57 -2.48
C TRP A 28 3.52 16.29 -2.65
N LEU A 29 2.39 16.20 -1.94
CA LEU A 29 1.49 15.04 -2.00
C LEU A 29 0.55 15.04 -3.19
N ASP A 30 0.26 16.20 -3.76
CA ASP A 30 -0.69 16.36 -4.87
C ASP A 30 -2.02 15.63 -4.58
N ASP A 31 -2.36 14.60 -5.36
CA ASP A 31 -3.57 13.81 -5.26
C ASP A 31 -3.45 12.58 -4.34
N TYR A 32 -2.30 12.39 -3.69
CA TYR A 32 -2.09 11.26 -2.79
C TYR A 32 -3.04 11.29 -1.60
N ASP A 33 -3.77 10.19 -1.44
CA ASP A 33 -4.64 9.93 -0.30
C ASP A 33 -4.16 8.70 0.49
N PRO A 34 -3.63 8.86 1.72
CA PRO A 34 -3.12 7.76 2.54
C PRO A 34 -4.22 6.78 2.97
N ASP A 35 -5.49 7.18 2.92
CA ASP A 35 -6.64 6.33 3.22
C ASP A 35 -7.14 5.56 1.99
N LEU A 36 -6.66 5.90 0.79
CA LEU A 36 -7.06 5.26 -0.46
C LEU A 36 -6.16 4.06 -0.78
N ILE A 37 -6.77 2.88 -0.90
CA ILE A 37 -6.11 1.66 -1.37
C ILE A 37 -6.91 1.10 -2.55
N ASP A 38 -6.30 1.02 -3.73
CA ASP A 38 -6.90 0.30 -4.86
C ASP A 38 -6.74 -1.22 -4.66
N GLU A 39 -7.80 -1.84 -4.14
CA GLU A 39 -7.81 -3.26 -3.81
C GLU A 39 -7.82 -4.17 -5.05
N LEU A 40 -8.30 -3.71 -6.21
CA LEU A 40 -8.53 -4.58 -7.36
C LEU A 40 -7.22 -5.16 -7.91
N PRO A 41 -6.17 -4.36 -8.20
CA PRO A 41 -4.86 -4.86 -8.64
C PRO A 41 -4.26 -5.85 -7.63
N ILE A 42 -4.41 -5.58 -6.33
CA ILE A 42 -3.90 -6.43 -5.25
C ILE A 42 -4.61 -7.79 -5.30
N LYS A 43 -5.93 -7.80 -5.35
CA LYS A 43 -6.74 -9.03 -5.45
C LYS A 43 -6.39 -9.83 -6.70
N TYR A 44 -6.20 -9.18 -7.85
CA TYR A 44 -5.76 -9.86 -9.07
C TYR A 44 -4.37 -10.49 -8.93
N ALA A 45 -3.41 -9.78 -8.33
CA ALA A 45 -2.07 -10.30 -8.08
C ALA A 45 -2.11 -11.51 -7.14
N LEU A 46 -2.88 -11.42 -6.04
CA LEU A 46 -3.09 -12.52 -5.09
C LEU A 46 -3.75 -13.73 -5.76
N GLY A 47 -4.77 -13.51 -6.60
CA GLY A 47 -5.43 -14.55 -7.37
C GLY A 47 -4.45 -15.32 -8.26
N ARG A 48 -3.59 -14.61 -9.01
CA ARG A 48 -2.53 -15.23 -9.83
C ARG A 48 -1.54 -16.05 -9.00
N LEU A 49 -1.13 -15.54 -7.83
CA LEU A 49 -0.26 -16.28 -6.90
C LEU A 49 -0.93 -17.56 -6.42
N ALA A 50 -2.20 -17.48 -6.01
CA ALA A 50 -2.97 -18.62 -5.55
C ALA A 50 -3.12 -19.69 -6.65
N SER A 51 -3.46 -19.29 -7.88
CA SER A 51 -3.54 -20.20 -9.03
C SER A 51 -2.21 -20.91 -9.29
N ARG A 52 -1.07 -20.19 -9.24
CA ARG A 52 0.26 -20.77 -9.41
C ARG A 52 0.59 -21.79 -8.31
N ARG A 53 0.26 -21.49 -7.05
CA ARG A 53 0.48 -22.40 -5.91
C ARG A 53 -0.38 -23.65 -6.03
N ASN A 54 -1.65 -23.51 -6.43
CA ASN A 54 -2.56 -24.65 -6.61
C ASN A 54 -2.08 -25.56 -7.75
N ALA A 55 -1.62 -24.99 -8.86
CA ALA A 55 -1.06 -25.77 -9.96
C ALA A 55 0.21 -26.53 -9.54
N ALA A 56 1.10 -25.91 -8.75
CA ALA A 56 2.28 -26.59 -8.22
C ALA A 56 1.91 -27.75 -7.27
N LYS A 57 0.96 -27.52 -6.35
CA LYS A 57 0.44 -28.56 -5.45
C LYS A 57 -0.18 -29.73 -6.22
N ALA A 58 -0.96 -29.44 -7.25
CA ALA A 58 -1.57 -30.47 -8.10
C ALA A 58 -0.51 -31.33 -8.81
N ARG A 59 0.60 -30.73 -9.29
CA ARG A 59 1.70 -31.49 -9.90
C ARG A 59 2.40 -32.40 -8.90
N ILE A 60 2.68 -31.90 -7.70
CA ILE A 60 3.28 -32.69 -6.62
C ILE A 60 2.39 -33.88 -6.28
N ASN A 61 1.09 -33.66 -6.07
CA ASN A 61 0.14 -34.72 -5.74
C ASN A 61 -0.07 -35.75 -6.85
N LYS A 62 0.24 -35.41 -8.11
CA LYS A 62 0.11 -36.32 -9.26
C LYS A 62 1.38 -37.14 -9.51
N GLY A 63 2.51 -36.72 -8.95
CA GLY A 63 3.80 -37.41 -9.03
C GLY A 63 4.20 -38.14 -7.74
N ALA A 64 3.35 -38.09 -6.70
CA ALA A 64 3.42 -38.90 -5.49
C ALA A 64 2.41 -40.05 -5.59
#